data_AF-A0A0K1EU68-F1
#
_entry.id   AF-A0A0K1EU68-F1
#
_cell.length_a   1.000
_cell.length_b   1.000
_cell.length_c   1.000
_cell.angle_alpha   90.00
_cell.angle_beta   90.00
_cell.angle_gamma   90.00
#
_symmetry.space_group_name_H-M   'P 1'
#
loop_
_entity.id
_entity.type
_entity.pdbx_description
1 polymer ?
#
loop_
_entity_poly.entity_id
_entity_poly.type
_entity_poly.pdbx_seq_one_letter_code
_entity_poly.pdbx_strand_id
1 'polypeptide(L)'
;MRSLPAESVDLVITDPPYESLEKHRAIGTTTRLKHSKASSNDWFTIFPNARFDELFSEIWRVLKRDGHVYLFCDSETMFVVKPVAERIGFKLWKPLVWDKKRIGMGYHYRSRYEFILFFEKGKRKLSNLAIPDILEAPRIVGGYPTEKPSDLSRILVEQSSAPFERVADPFMGSGSVGVAALQMGREFWGADLSPNAVEITRKRLAEVGGEEASFEGVASTRSPRAARPRRTVAPAVEPTSSDGQPLKARATSSRQPPRRRSDTR
;
A
#
# COMPACT_ATOMS: atom_id res chain seq x y z
N MET A 1 0.22 5.47 -16.90
CA MET A 1 -0.93 4.53 -16.89
C MET A 1 -1.40 4.15 -18.28
N ARG A 2 -1.72 5.11 -19.18
CA ARG A 2 -2.22 4.81 -20.54
C ARG A 2 -1.32 3.89 -21.38
N SER A 3 0.00 3.94 -21.17
CA SER A 3 0.97 3.05 -21.83
C SER A 3 0.93 1.59 -21.34
N LEU A 4 0.29 1.32 -20.21
CA LEU A 4 0.21 -0.03 -19.65
C LEU A 4 -0.95 -0.82 -20.30
N PRO A 5 -0.76 -2.12 -20.55
CA PRO A 5 -1.85 -2.98 -21.01
C PRO A 5 -3.02 -3.04 -20.03
N ALA A 6 -4.20 -3.42 -20.50
CA ALA A 6 -5.33 -3.69 -19.60
C ALA A 6 -5.04 -4.95 -18.75
N GLU A 7 -5.61 -5.00 -17.54
CA GLU A 7 -5.48 -6.14 -16.61
C GLU A 7 -4.03 -6.64 -16.38
N SER A 8 -3.05 -5.73 -16.40
CA SER A 8 -1.62 -6.05 -16.26
C SER A 8 -1.04 -5.86 -14.86
N VAL A 9 -1.77 -5.24 -13.94
CA VAL A 9 -1.33 -4.88 -12.58
C VAL A 9 -2.18 -5.60 -11.54
N ASP A 10 -1.57 -6.11 -10.47
CA ASP A 10 -2.24 -6.84 -9.38
C ASP A 10 -2.65 -5.92 -8.22
N LEU A 11 -1.85 -4.90 -7.96
CA LEU A 11 -2.01 -3.99 -6.84
C LEU A 11 -1.59 -2.57 -7.23
N VAL A 12 -2.40 -1.57 -6.89
CA VAL A 12 -2.00 -0.16 -6.95
C VAL A 12 -1.90 0.40 -5.55
N ILE A 13 -0.79 1.04 -5.21
CA ILE A 13 -0.64 1.81 -3.96
C ILE A 13 -0.14 3.18 -4.38
N THR A 14 -0.80 4.25 -3.98
CA THR A 14 -0.45 5.57 -4.49
C THR A 14 -0.84 6.73 -3.57
N ASP A 15 -0.14 7.85 -3.69
CA ASP A 15 -0.32 9.06 -2.87
C ASP A 15 -0.24 10.33 -3.76
N PRO A 16 -1.33 10.68 -4.49
CA PRO A 16 -1.31 11.87 -5.34
C PRO A 16 -1.17 13.16 -4.52
N PRO A 17 -0.50 14.20 -5.05
CA PRO A 17 -0.42 15.49 -4.38
C PRO A 17 -1.77 16.23 -4.43
N TYR A 18 -2.55 16.21 -3.35
CA TYR A 18 -3.92 16.73 -3.29
C TYR A 18 -4.03 18.26 -3.34
N GLU A 19 -5.12 18.79 -3.92
CA GLU A 19 -5.46 20.23 -3.91
C GLU A 19 -5.62 20.81 -2.50
N SER A 20 -6.10 20.02 -1.54
CA SER A 20 -6.21 20.42 -0.13
C SER A 20 -4.87 20.85 0.47
N LEU A 21 -3.74 20.35 -0.06
CA LEU A 21 -2.41 20.79 0.34
C LEU A 21 -2.18 22.27 0.05
N GLU A 22 -2.76 22.84 -1.01
CA GLU A 22 -2.65 24.28 -1.32
C GLU A 22 -3.46 25.15 -0.38
N LYS A 23 -4.62 24.69 0.10
CA LYS A 23 -5.39 25.42 1.12
C LYS A 23 -4.58 25.56 2.41
N HIS A 24 -3.85 24.51 2.80
CA HIS A 24 -2.91 24.58 3.92
C HIS A 24 -1.71 25.51 3.64
N ARG A 25 -1.27 25.64 2.39
CA ARG A 25 -0.25 26.61 1.96
C ARG A 25 -0.74 28.06 2.09
N ALA A 26 -1.99 28.34 1.72
CA ALA A 26 -2.57 29.68 1.75
C ALA A 26 -2.81 30.23 3.18
N ILE A 27 -3.04 29.35 4.16
CA ILE A 27 -3.39 29.75 5.54
C ILE A 27 -2.15 29.95 6.44
N GLY A 28 -0.93 29.67 5.95
CA GLY A 28 0.31 29.91 6.70
C GLY A 28 0.57 28.93 7.87
N THR A 29 -0.25 27.89 8.01
CA THR A 29 -0.18 26.89 9.10
C THR A 29 0.99 25.92 8.99
N THR A 30 1.66 25.86 7.84
CA THR A 30 2.97 25.19 7.67
C THR A 30 4.07 26.24 7.80
N THR A 31 4.69 26.35 8.98
CA THR A 31 5.79 27.29 9.29
C THR A 31 7.06 27.11 8.46
N ARG A 32 7.07 26.22 7.46
CA ARG A 32 8.19 26.00 6.53
C ARG A 32 8.01 26.71 5.17
N LEU A 33 7.02 27.61 5.05
CA LEU A 33 6.68 28.27 3.79
C LEU A 33 6.58 29.81 3.92
N LYS A 34 7.41 30.41 4.78
CA LYS A 34 7.77 31.82 4.57
C LYS A 34 8.64 31.87 3.33
N HIS A 35 8.29 32.72 2.35
CA HIS A 35 9.15 33.06 1.22
C HIS A 35 10.51 33.51 1.74
N SER A 36 11.43 32.56 1.85
CA SER A 36 12.83 32.79 2.09
C SER A 36 13.53 32.39 0.81
N LYS A 37 14.61 33.08 0.45
CA LYS A 37 15.42 32.82 -0.76
C LYS A 37 15.99 31.39 -0.86
N ALA A 38 15.65 30.49 0.07
CA ALA A 38 16.06 29.10 0.15
C ALA A 38 14.88 28.09 0.05
N SER A 39 13.62 28.52 -0.08
CA SER A 39 12.47 27.60 -0.22
C SER A 39 12.03 27.52 -1.68
N SER A 40 12.59 26.54 -2.41
CA SER A 40 12.15 26.13 -3.75
C SER A 40 10.72 25.56 -3.71
N ASN A 41 9.70 26.42 -3.61
CA ASN A 41 8.28 26.08 -3.39
C ASN A 41 7.58 25.18 -4.43
N ASP A 42 8.31 24.71 -5.44
CA ASP A 42 7.85 23.89 -6.56
C ASP A 42 8.22 22.40 -6.41
N TRP A 43 8.12 21.83 -5.19
CA TRP A 43 8.51 20.43 -4.98
C TRP A 43 7.63 19.42 -5.75
N PHE A 44 6.39 19.76 -6.07
CA PHE A 44 5.48 18.93 -6.89
C PHE A 44 4.30 19.75 -7.43
N THR A 45 3.86 19.40 -8.65
CA THR A 45 2.63 19.93 -9.25
C THR A 45 1.43 19.25 -8.60
N ILE A 46 0.46 20.04 -8.15
CA ILE A 46 -0.78 19.52 -7.57
C ILE A 46 -1.57 18.73 -8.59
N PHE A 47 -2.14 17.62 -8.13
CA PHE A 47 -3.05 16.80 -8.89
C PHE A 47 -4.48 17.34 -8.72
N PRO A 48 -5.10 17.88 -9.78
CA PRO A 48 -6.42 18.47 -9.68
C PRO A 48 -7.50 17.44 -9.36
N ASN A 49 -8.44 17.80 -8.49
CA ASN A 49 -9.55 16.96 -8.07
C ASN A 49 -10.40 16.48 -9.26
N ALA A 50 -10.55 17.34 -10.29
CA ALA A 50 -11.27 17.01 -11.52
C ALA A 50 -10.67 15.83 -12.31
N ARG A 51 -9.40 15.47 -12.06
CA ARG A 51 -8.70 14.38 -12.74
C ARG A 51 -8.84 13.03 -12.05
N PHE A 52 -9.49 12.95 -10.89
CA PHE A 52 -9.70 11.66 -10.23
C PHE A 52 -10.55 10.70 -11.08
N ASP A 53 -11.53 11.19 -11.84
CA ASP A 53 -12.31 10.35 -12.77
C ASP A 53 -11.39 9.69 -13.82
N GLU A 54 -10.47 10.46 -14.42
CA GLU A 54 -9.48 9.96 -15.37
C GLU A 54 -8.55 8.93 -14.72
N LEU A 55 -7.99 9.27 -13.55
CA LEU A 55 -7.06 8.42 -12.82
C LEU A 55 -7.70 7.07 -12.46
N PHE A 56 -8.88 7.08 -11.84
CA PHE A 56 -9.56 5.86 -11.43
C PHE A 56 -10.06 5.04 -12.63
N SER A 57 -10.43 5.68 -13.74
CA SER A 57 -10.78 4.96 -14.97
C SER A 57 -9.59 4.19 -15.53
N GLU A 58 -8.40 4.81 -15.54
CA GLU A 58 -7.17 4.16 -15.97
C GLU A 58 -6.72 3.08 -14.98
N ILE A 59 -6.81 3.32 -13.66
CA ILE A 59 -6.53 2.29 -12.65
C ILE A 59 -7.47 1.09 -12.86
N TRP A 60 -8.77 1.32 -13.03
CA TRP A 60 -9.73 0.26 -13.29
C TRP A 60 -9.35 -0.55 -14.53
N ARG A 61 -8.93 0.10 -15.62
CA ARG A 61 -8.52 -0.58 -16.86
C ARG A 61 -7.28 -1.46 -16.67
N VAL A 62 -6.23 -0.97 -16.02
CA VAL A 62 -4.94 -1.69 -15.91
C VAL A 62 -4.93 -2.73 -14.79
N LEU A 63 -5.79 -2.58 -13.79
CA LEU A 63 -5.88 -3.51 -12.66
C LEU A 63 -6.55 -4.82 -13.10
N LYS A 64 -6.04 -5.96 -12.65
CA LYS A 64 -6.69 -7.27 -12.84
C LYS A 64 -8.08 -7.31 -12.21
N ARG A 65 -8.89 -8.29 -12.61
CA ARG A 65 -10.32 -8.40 -12.25
C ARG A 65 -10.59 -8.51 -10.75
N ASP A 66 -9.61 -8.92 -9.98
CA ASP A 66 -9.62 -9.13 -8.53
C ASP A 66 -8.58 -8.26 -7.81
N GLY A 67 -8.05 -7.21 -8.44
CA GLY A 67 -7.00 -6.38 -7.85
C GLY A 67 -7.48 -5.41 -6.77
N HIS A 68 -6.53 -4.91 -5.99
CA HIS A 68 -6.77 -3.95 -4.92
C HIS A 68 -6.11 -2.60 -5.22
N VAL A 69 -6.65 -1.54 -4.64
CA VAL A 69 -6.07 -0.18 -4.68
C VAL A 69 -6.00 0.38 -3.27
N TYR A 70 -4.85 0.93 -2.91
CA TYR A 70 -4.68 1.79 -1.75
C TYR A 70 -4.35 3.20 -2.21
N LEU A 71 -5.15 4.17 -1.79
CA LEU A 71 -4.90 5.58 -2.02
C LEU A 71 -4.73 6.27 -0.66
N PHE A 72 -3.53 6.76 -0.38
CA PHE A 72 -3.32 7.67 0.75
C PHE A 72 -4.17 8.92 0.53
N CYS A 73 -4.61 9.61 1.57
CA CYS A 73 -5.26 10.92 1.45
C CYS A 73 -5.45 11.60 2.80
N ASP A 74 -5.81 12.89 2.76
CA ASP A 74 -6.40 13.58 3.90
C ASP A 74 -7.94 13.43 3.94
N SER A 75 -8.54 14.02 4.97
CA SER A 75 -9.99 13.96 5.18
C SER A 75 -10.80 14.63 4.08
N GLU A 76 -10.33 15.76 3.53
CA GLU A 76 -11.05 16.47 2.46
C GLU A 76 -11.07 15.65 1.17
N THR A 77 -9.90 15.15 0.77
CA THR A 77 -9.72 14.36 -0.44
C THR A 77 -10.55 13.08 -0.39
N MET A 78 -10.67 12.44 0.78
CA MET A 78 -11.50 11.24 0.94
C MET A 78 -12.94 11.44 0.45
N PHE A 79 -13.55 12.60 0.74
CA PHE A 79 -14.91 12.92 0.32
C PHE A 79 -15.04 13.17 -1.19
N VAL A 80 -13.94 13.54 -1.86
CA VAL A 80 -13.87 13.71 -3.31
C VAL A 80 -13.68 12.37 -4.01
N VAL A 81 -12.73 11.56 -3.53
CA VAL A 81 -12.28 10.34 -4.21
C VAL A 81 -13.30 9.21 -4.09
N LYS A 82 -13.90 9.02 -2.91
CA LYS A 82 -14.85 7.91 -2.67
C LYS A 82 -15.98 7.84 -3.72
N PRO A 83 -16.78 8.90 -3.95
CA PRO A 83 -17.90 8.81 -4.89
C PRO A 83 -17.44 8.60 -6.34
N VAL A 84 -16.26 9.12 -6.71
CA VAL A 84 -15.68 8.91 -8.05
C VAL A 84 -15.32 7.44 -8.26
N ALA A 85 -14.58 6.87 -7.32
CA ALA A 85 -14.16 5.47 -7.39
C ALA A 85 -15.36 4.50 -7.41
N GLU A 86 -16.38 4.75 -6.58
CA GLU A 86 -17.60 3.92 -6.54
C GLU A 86 -18.40 3.99 -7.85
N ARG A 87 -18.48 5.16 -8.49
CA ARG A 87 -19.16 5.32 -9.79
C ARG A 87 -18.49 4.50 -10.89
N ILE A 88 -17.16 4.39 -10.85
CA ILE A 88 -16.37 3.61 -11.81
C ILE A 88 -16.53 2.10 -11.57
N GLY A 89 -16.91 1.70 -10.36
CA GLY A 89 -17.22 0.32 -10.00
C GLY A 89 -16.34 -0.26 -8.90
N PHE A 90 -15.43 0.54 -8.32
CA PHE A 90 -14.69 0.12 -7.14
C PHE A 90 -15.59 0.03 -5.92
N LYS A 91 -15.27 -0.89 -5.01
CA LYS A 91 -15.93 -0.96 -3.71
C LYS A 91 -15.00 -0.47 -2.61
N LEU A 92 -15.47 0.48 -1.81
CA LEU A 92 -14.82 0.88 -0.56
C LEU A 92 -15.67 0.41 0.62
N TRP A 93 -15.06 -0.29 1.57
CA TRP A 93 -15.74 -0.73 2.78
C TRP A 93 -15.59 0.27 3.92
N LYS A 94 -14.33 0.61 4.23
CA LYS A 94 -13.96 1.60 5.23
C LYS A 94 -12.57 2.15 4.91
N PRO A 95 -12.28 3.41 5.27
CA PRO A 95 -10.91 3.90 5.24
C PRO A 95 -10.09 3.20 6.33
N LEU A 96 -8.82 2.92 6.03
CA LEU A 96 -7.82 2.62 7.04
C LEU A 96 -7.23 3.93 7.58
N VAL A 97 -6.70 3.89 8.79
CA VAL A 97 -6.05 5.04 9.44
C VAL A 97 -4.58 4.74 9.59
N TRP A 98 -3.72 5.58 9.01
CA TRP A 98 -2.31 5.56 9.32
C TRP A 98 -2.04 6.46 10.54
N ASP A 99 -1.74 5.87 11.69
CA ASP A 99 -1.26 6.60 12.88
C ASP A 99 0.25 6.86 12.77
N LYS A 100 0.64 8.14 12.65
CA LYS A 100 2.04 8.57 12.57
C LYS A 100 2.77 8.51 13.92
N LYS A 101 2.08 8.11 15.00
CA LYS A 101 2.54 7.99 16.40
C LYS A 101 3.02 9.29 17.06
N ARG A 102 3.24 10.35 16.28
CA ARG A 102 3.67 11.68 16.73
C ARG A 102 2.68 12.72 16.23
N ILE A 103 2.34 13.66 17.10
CA ILE A 103 1.49 14.80 16.75
C ILE A 103 2.26 15.76 15.85
N GLY A 104 1.64 16.14 14.74
CA GLY A 104 2.09 17.18 13.83
C GLY A 104 1.47 18.54 14.17
N MET A 105 1.58 19.47 13.22
CA MET A 105 0.89 20.77 13.27
C MET A 105 -0.61 20.60 13.01
N GLY A 106 -1.42 21.51 13.54
CA GLY A 106 -2.88 21.52 13.36
C GLY A 106 -3.53 22.55 14.27
N TYR A 107 -4.68 23.06 13.84
CA TYR A 107 -5.55 23.97 14.58
C TYR A 107 -6.80 23.20 15.08
N HIS A 108 -7.35 23.56 16.23
CA HIS A 108 -8.32 22.77 17.03
C HIS A 108 -7.78 21.42 17.54
N TYR A 109 -7.45 20.50 16.62
CA TYR A 109 -6.83 19.21 16.92
C TYR A 109 -5.52 19.09 16.15
N ARG A 110 -4.52 18.43 16.77
CA ARG A 110 -3.19 18.25 16.18
C ARG A 110 -3.21 17.06 15.22
N SER A 111 -2.73 17.25 13.99
CA SER A 111 -2.72 16.18 12.98
C SER A 111 -1.78 15.05 13.38
N ARG A 112 -2.32 13.88 13.69
CA ARG A 112 -1.55 12.67 14.04
C ARG A 112 -1.71 11.55 13.02
N TYR A 113 -2.81 11.51 12.28
CA TYR A 113 -3.07 10.47 11.31
C TYR A 113 -3.20 11.00 9.88
N GLU A 114 -3.23 10.06 8.93
CA GLU A 114 -3.66 10.21 7.53
C GLU A 114 -4.59 9.04 7.20
N PHE A 115 -5.46 9.20 6.20
CA PHE A 115 -6.32 8.11 5.75
C PHE A 115 -5.66 7.32 4.61
N ILE A 116 -6.03 6.05 4.52
CA ILE A 116 -5.73 5.19 3.38
C ILE A 116 -7.05 4.59 2.91
N LEU A 117 -7.49 4.96 1.71
CA LEU A 117 -8.68 4.39 1.11
C LEU A 117 -8.32 3.06 0.48
N PHE A 118 -8.97 1.99 0.95
CA PHE A 118 -8.84 0.65 0.40
C PHE A 118 -10.03 0.38 -0.53
N PHE A 119 -9.74 0.17 -1.81
CA PHE A 119 -10.71 -0.16 -2.83
C PHE A 119 -10.48 -1.56 -3.40
N GLU A 120 -11.56 -2.27 -3.68
CA GLU A 120 -11.55 -3.56 -4.35
C GLU A 120 -12.12 -3.44 -5.76
N LYS A 121 -11.43 -4.04 -6.73
CA LYS A 121 -12.02 -4.45 -8.01
C LYS A 121 -12.28 -5.94 -7.91
N GLY A 122 -13.55 -6.35 -7.96
CA GLY A 122 -13.92 -7.76 -7.78
C GLY A 122 -13.75 -8.26 -6.34
N LYS A 123 -13.32 -9.51 -6.18
CA LYS A 123 -13.15 -10.16 -4.86
C LYS A 123 -11.79 -10.83 -4.78
N ARG A 124 -10.95 -10.34 -3.89
CA ARG A 124 -9.68 -10.96 -3.52
C ARG A 124 -9.58 -11.05 -2.00
N LYS A 125 -8.98 -12.14 -1.52
CA LYS A 125 -8.78 -12.34 -0.09
C LYS A 125 -7.51 -11.60 0.35
N LEU A 126 -7.61 -10.85 1.44
CA LEU A 126 -6.45 -10.32 2.16
C LEU A 126 -5.61 -11.45 2.75
N SER A 127 -4.28 -11.29 2.78
CA SER A 127 -3.37 -12.34 3.25
C SER A 127 -3.46 -12.60 4.75
N ASN A 128 -3.74 -11.59 5.58
CA ASN A 128 -3.86 -11.73 7.03
C ASN A 128 -5.02 -10.90 7.59
N LEU A 129 -6.08 -11.58 8.02
CA LEU A 129 -7.29 -10.95 8.56
C LEU A 129 -7.14 -10.44 10.00
N ALA A 130 -6.00 -10.67 10.65
CA ALA A 130 -5.72 -10.16 12.00
C ALA A 130 -5.13 -8.74 12.00
N ILE A 131 -4.83 -8.17 10.82
CA ILE A 131 -4.28 -6.81 10.73
C ILE A 131 -5.40 -5.80 11.04
N PRO A 132 -5.19 -4.87 12.00
CA PRO A 132 -6.18 -3.86 12.34
C PRO A 132 -6.33 -2.81 11.23
N ASP A 133 -7.44 -2.06 11.27
CA ASP A 133 -7.70 -0.94 10.36
C ASP A 133 -6.96 0.35 10.75
N ILE A 134 -6.32 0.38 11.92
CA ILE A 134 -5.38 1.41 12.34
C ILE A 134 -3.96 0.85 12.20
N LEU A 135 -3.21 1.38 11.24
CA LEU A 135 -1.83 1.01 10.96
C LEU A 135 -0.89 2.01 11.63
N GLU A 136 -0.08 1.56 12.59
CA GLU A 136 0.88 2.41 13.28
C GLU A 136 2.24 2.38 12.58
N ALA A 137 2.72 3.52 12.08
CA ALA A 137 4.08 3.65 11.56
C ALA A 137 4.59 5.08 11.72
N PRO A 138 5.73 5.33 12.40
CA PRO A 138 6.22 6.68 12.59
C PRO A 138 6.69 7.30 11.26
N ARG A 139 6.37 8.58 11.02
CA ARG A 139 6.86 9.31 9.84
C ARG A 139 8.39 9.40 9.84
N ILE A 140 9.01 9.29 8.67
CA ILE A 140 10.45 9.47 8.48
C ILE A 140 10.82 10.96 8.60
N VAL A 141 11.86 11.28 9.37
CA VAL A 141 12.37 12.64 9.58
C VAL A 141 13.70 12.79 8.86
N GLY A 142 13.86 13.84 8.04
CA GLY A 142 15.13 14.14 7.34
C GLY A 142 15.31 13.45 5.97
N GLY A 143 14.31 12.67 5.51
CA GLY A 143 14.28 12.09 4.16
C GLY A 143 13.64 13.01 3.11
N TYR A 144 13.27 12.43 1.96
CA TYR A 144 12.56 13.15 0.90
C TYR A 144 11.22 13.72 1.43
N PRO A 145 10.75 14.90 0.98
CA PRO A 145 9.46 15.42 1.40
C PRO A 145 8.36 14.36 1.23
N THR A 146 7.51 14.22 2.26
CA THR A 146 6.36 13.27 2.28
C THR A 146 6.69 11.78 2.16
N GLU A 147 7.94 11.36 2.38
CA GLU A 147 8.32 9.95 2.36
C GLU A 147 7.49 9.10 3.35
N LYS A 148 6.81 8.07 2.81
CA LYS A 148 6.07 7.10 3.62
C LYS A 148 7.01 6.06 4.23
N PRO A 149 6.76 5.60 5.48
CA PRO A 149 7.54 4.54 6.10
C PRO A 149 7.51 3.26 5.25
N SER A 150 8.66 2.64 5.05
CA SER A 150 8.79 1.38 4.31
C SER A 150 7.94 0.26 4.94
N ASP A 151 7.84 0.22 6.28
CA ASP A 151 7.02 -0.76 7.00
C ASP A 151 5.53 -0.63 6.69
N LEU A 152 5.02 0.60 6.51
CA LEU A 152 3.62 0.81 6.14
C LEU A 152 3.35 0.28 4.72
N SER A 153 4.23 0.60 3.78
CA SER A 153 4.14 0.09 2.41
C SER A 153 4.25 -1.44 2.37
N ARG A 154 5.11 -2.02 3.24
CA ARG A 154 5.25 -3.47 3.39
C ARG A 154 3.94 -4.13 3.79
N ILE A 155 3.25 -3.60 4.80
CA ILE A 155 1.96 -4.14 5.25
C ILE A 155 0.96 -4.15 4.08
N LEU A 156 0.83 -3.05 3.35
CA LEU A 156 -0.15 -2.94 2.25
C LEU A 156 0.16 -3.90 1.09
N VAL A 157 1.43 -3.98 0.68
CA VAL A 157 1.87 -4.90 -0.38
C VAL A 157 1.67 -6.36 0.05
N GLU A 158 2.02 -6.71 1.29
CA GLU A 158 1.83 -8.08 1.79
C GLU A 158 0.35 -8.45 1.92
N GLN A 159 -0.51 -7.51 2.30
CA GLN A 159 -1.96 -7.75 2.43
C GLN A 159 -2.62 -8.10 1.10
N SER A 160 -2.14 -7.50 0.01
CA SER A 160 -2.88 -7.44 -1.25
C SER A 160 -2.08 -7.86 -2.47
N SER A 161 -0.98 -8.58 -2.29
CA SER A 161 -0.23 -9.19 -3.40
C SER A 161 0.49 -10.47 -2.98
N ALA A 162 0.80 -11.32 -3.96
CA ALA A 162 1.64 -12.51 -3.83
C ALA A 162 3.02 -12.27 -4.47
N PRO A 163 4.04 -13.11 -4.17
CA PRO A 163 5.32 -13.06 -4.88
C PRO A 163 5.14 -13.14 -6.40
N PHE A 164 6.00 -12.43 -7.14
CA PHE A 164 5.99 -12.25 -8.59
C PHE A 164 4.82 -11.46 -9.16
N GLU A 165 3.86 -11.04 -8.34
CA GLU A 165 2.82 -10.12 -8.77
C GLU A 165 3.34 -8.70 -8.87
N ARG A 166 2.56 -7.88 -9.57
CA ARG A 166 2.97 -6.55 -9.96
C ARG A 166 2.25 -5.46 -9.19
N VAL A 167 3.05 -4.63 -8.53
CA VAL A 167 2.62 -3.44 -7.79
C VAL A 167 2.88 -2.21 -8.66
N ALA A 168 1.93 -1.28 -8.75
CA ALA A 168 2.13 -0.03 -9.46
C ALA A 168 1.84 1.19 -8.59
N ASP A 169 2.59 2.27 -8.84
CA ASP A 169 2.38 3.58 -8.22
C ASP A 169 2.58 4.71 -9.25
N PRO A 170 1.50 5.37 -9.73
CA PRO A 170 1.60 6.47 -10.67
C PRO A 170 2.09 7.79 -10.06
N PHE A 171 2.26 7.87 -8.73
CA PHE A 171 2.77 9.02 -7.99
C PHE A 171 3.87 8.58 -7.03
N MET A 172 4.87 7.85 -7.56
CA MET A 172 5.79 7.05 -6.72
C MET A 172 6.68 7.87 -5.78
N GLY A 173 6.89 9.15 -6.03
CA GLY A 173 7.69 10.04 -5.20
C GLY A 173 9.09 9.46 -4.93
N SER A 174 9.40 9.23 -3.66
CA SER A 174 10.68 8.66 -3.23
C SER A 174 10.79 7.13 -3.37
N GLY A 175 9.80 6.45 -3.94
CA GLY A 175 9.87 5.03 -4.28
C GLY A 175 9.63 4.06 -3.13
N SER A 176 9.05 4.49 -2.00
CA SER A 176 8.85 3.63 -0.82
C SER A 176 8.03 2.37 -1.11
N VAL A 177 7.00 2.49 -1.96
CA VAL A 177 6.18 1.35 -2.41
C VAL A 177 7.01 0.36 -3.21
N GLY A 178 7.81 0.85 -4.16
CA GLY A 178 8.65 0.02 -5.00
C GLY A 178 9.73 -0.72 -4.22
N VAL A 179 10.38 -0.05 -3.27
CA VAL A 179 11.35 -0.68 -2.36
C VAL A 179 10.68 -1.83 -1.59
N ALA A 180 9.50 -1.59 -1.01
CA ALA A 180 8.76 -2.62 -0.28
C ALA A 180 8.37 -3.80 -1.19
N ALA A 181 7.90 -3.51 -2.41
CA ALA A 181 7.51 -4.53 -3.39
C ALA A 181 8.70 -5.43 -3.76
N LEU A 182 9.83 -4.84 -4.17
CA LEU A 182 11.03 -5.58 -4.57
C LEU A 182 11.61 -6.42 -3.43
N GLN A 183 11.72 -5.86 -2.22
CA GLN A 183 12.20 -6.61 -1.04
C GLN A 183 11.35 -7.84 -0.71
N MET A 184 10.08 -7.83 -1.13
CA MET A 184 9.15 -8.93 -0.96
C MET A 184 9.03 -9.82 -2.20
N GLY A 185 9.87 -9.63 -3.22
CA GLY A 185 9.86 -10.44 -4.44
C GLY A 185 8.67 -10.17 -5.36
N ARG A 186 8.12 -8.94 -5.34
CA ARG A 186 7.12 -8.47 -6.31
C ARG A 186 7.80 -7.63 -7.39
N GLU A 187 7.15 -7.48 -8.53
CA GLU A 187 7.55 -6.50 -9.55
C GLU A 187 6.97 -5.12 -9.20
N PHE A 188 7.67 -4.04 -9.58
CA PHE A 188 7.22 -2.67 -9.37
C PHE A 188 7.22 -1.84 -10.65
N TRP A 189 6.09 -1.18 -10.94
CA TRP A 189 5.96 -0.19 -12.00
C TRP A 189 5.59 1.18 -11.43
N GLY A 190 6.53 2.11 -11.47
CA GLY A 190 6.34 3.45 -10.94
C GLY A 190 6.45 4.54 -12.01
N ALA A 191 5.80 5.67 -11.76
CA ALA A 191 6.03 6.90 -12.49
C ALA A 191 5.97 8.10 -11.54
N ASP A 192 6.71 9.15 -11.88
CA ASP A 192 6.61 10.46 -11.23
C ASP A 192 6.88 11.56 -12.26
N LEU A 193 6.25 12.73 -12.10
CA LEU A 193 6.51 13.88 -12.97
C LEU A 193 7.81 14.59 -12.63
N SER A 194 8.30 14.44 -11.39
CA SER A 194 9.54 15.04 -10.91
C SER A 194 10.75 14.19 -11.32
N PRO A 195 11.66 14.71 -12.18
CA PRO A 195 12.86 13.97 -12.58
C PRO A 195 13.75 13.61 -11.38
N ASN A 196 13.77 14.47 -10.36
CA ASN A 196 14.50 14.23 -9.12
C ASN A 196 13.90 13.06 -8.33
N ALA A 197 12.56 12.96 -8.25
CA ALA A 197 11.88 11.83 -7.62
C ALA A 197 12.20 10.51 -8.34
N VAL A 198 12.21 10.53 -9.68
CA VAL A 198 12.61 9.39 -10.52
C VAL A 198 14.05 8.97 -10.23
N GLU A 199 14.99 9.90 -10.17
CA GLU A 199 16.41 9.60 -9.90
C GLU A 199 16.61 9.00 -8.50
N ILE A 200 15.98 9.58 -7.47
CA ILE A 200 16.02 9.05 -6.11
C ILE A 200 15.42 7.65 -6.05
N THR A 201 14.26 7.45 -6.67
CA THR A 201 13.60 6.14 -6.71
C THR A 201 14.49 5.11 -7.40
N ARG A 202 15.05 5.41 -8.56
CA ARG A 202 15.97 4.51 -9.28
C ARG A 202 17.14 4.06 -8.41
N LYS A 203 17.81 4.99 -7.72
CA LYS A 203 18.92 4.69 -6.79
C LYS A 203 18.46 3.72 -5.69
N ARG A 204 17.33 4.01 -5.05
CA ARG A 204 16.79 3.17 -3.96
C ARG A 204 16.33 1.79 -4.43
N LEU A 205 15.75 1.68 -5.63
CA LEU A 205 15.36 0.39 -6.20
C LEU A 205 16.60 -0.45 -6.52
N ALA A 206 17.66 0.15 -7.08
CA ALA A 206 18.92 -0.53 -7.36
C ALA A 206 19.59 -1.06 -6.08
N GLU A 207 19.57 -0.29 -4.98
CA GLU A 207 20.09 -0.71 -3.67
C GLU A 207 19.41 -1.98 -3.12
N VAL A 208 18.17 -2.26 -3.52
CA VAL A 208 17.44 -3.48 -3.13
C VAL A 208 17.37 -4.54 -4.23
N GLY A 209 18.24 -4.44 -5.24
CA GLY A 209 18.37 -5.42 -6.31
C GLY A 209 17.36 -5.25 -7.46
N GLY A 210 16.74 -4.08 -7.59
CA GLY A 210 15.90 -3.75 -8.73
C GLY A 210 16.73 -3.48 -9.99
N GLU A 211 16.32 -4.09 -11.10
CA GLU A 211 16.89 -3.84 -12.42
C GLU A 211 15.87 -3.06 -13.26
N GLU A 212 16.33 -2.02 -13.96
CA GLU A 212 15.46 -1.32 -14.90
C GLU A 212 15.18 -2.20 -16.11
N ALA A 213 13.90 -2.45 -16.37
CA ALA A 213 13.45 -3.07 -17.60
C ALA A 213 12.98 -1.98 -18.58
N SER A 214 13.52 -1.98 -19.80
CA SER A 214 12.98 -1.18 -20.90
C SER A 214 11.65 -1.78 -21.37
N PHE A 215 10.60 -0.96 -21.41
CA PHE A 215 9.32 -1.36 -21.95
C PHE A 215 9.35 -1.20 -23.48
N GLU A 216 9.85 -2.19 -24.20
CA GLU A 216 9.60 -2.26 -25.65
C GLU A 216 8.13 -2.63 -25.87
N GLY A 217 7.42 -1.80 -26.65
CA GLY A 217 5.97 -1.85 -26.80
C GLY A 217 5.43 -3.25 -27.06
N VAL A 218 4.56 -3.73 -26.18
CA VAL A 218 3.92 -5.04 -26.31
C VAL A 218 2.83 -4.96 -27.37
N ALA A 219 3.20 -5.26 -28.61
CA ALA A 219 2.30 -5.95 -29.52
C ALA A 219 2.47 -7.47 -29.31
N SER A 220 1.33 -8.16 -29.20
CA SER A 220 1.16 -9.62 -29.27
C SER A 220 1.38 -10.43 -27.97
N THR A 221 0.23 -10.86 -27.44
CA THR A 221 -0.05 -12.10 -26.68
C THR A 221 1.16 -12.96 -26.29
N ARG A 222 1.58 -12.85 -25.02
CA ARG A 222 2.20 -13.98 -24.33
C ARG A 222 1.12 -14.80 -23.62
N SER A 223 0.85 -15.97 -24.19
CA SER A 223 0.04 -17.04 -23.59
C SER A 223 0.53 -17.34 -22.15
N PRO A 224 -0.36 -17.70 -21.20
CA PRO A 224 0.05 -18.00 -19.82
C PRO A 224 1.12 -19.09 -19.83
N ARG A 225 2.31 -18.77 -19.31
CA ARG A 225 3.38 -19.75 -19.15
C ARG A 225 2.86 -20.83 -18.19
N ALA A 226 2.70 -22.05 -18.70
CA ALA A 226 2.19 -23.19 -17.96
C ALA A 226 2.89 -23.31 -16.60
N ALA A 227 2.11 -23.44 -15.54
CA ALA A 227 2.59 -23.67 -14.20
C ALA A 227 3.55 -24.87 -14.20
N ARG A 228 4.81 -24.65 -13.84
CA ARG A 228 5.74 -25.76 -13.59
C ARG A 228 5.18 -26.60 -12.44
N PRO A 229 5.18 -27.94 -12.55
CA PRO A 229 4.68 -28.79 -11.48
C PRO A 229 5.47 -28.53 -10.21
N ARG A 230 4.75 -28.36 -9.10
CA ARG A 230 5.33 -28.23 -7.76
C ARG A 230 6.21 -29.45 -7.51
N ARG A 231 7.48 -29.20 -7.23
CA ARG A 231 8.41 -30.22 -6.73
C ARG A 231 7.90 -30.61 -5.35
N THR A 232 7.39 -31.83 -5.21
CA THR A 232 6.97 -32.40 -3.94
C THR A 232 8.20 -32.46 -3.04
N VAL A 233 8.23 -31.62 -2.00
CA VAL A 233 9.23 -31.75 -0.94
C VAL A 233 8.79 -32.94 -0.09
N ALA A 234 9.60 -33.99 -0.05
CA ALA A 234 9.38 -35.13 0.83
C ALA A 234 9.29 -34.64 2.30
N PRO A 235 8.41 -35.20 3.13
CA PRO A 235 8.34 -34.81 4.54
C PRO A 235 9.66 -35.15 5.23
N ALA A 236 10.07 -34.25 6.13
CA ALA A 236 11.25 -34.42 6.97
C ALA A 236 11.13 -35.73 7.77
N VAL A 237 12.18 -36.55 7.70
CA VAL A 237 12.34 -37.75 8.53
C VAL A 237 12.65 -37.29 9.95
N GLU A 238 11.74 -37.54 10.89
CA GLU A 238 12.03 -37.35 12.31
C GLU A 238 13.07 -38.39 12.78
N PRO A 239 14.06 -38.01 13.60
CA PRO A 239 15.03 -38.96 14.13
C PRO A 239 14.36 -39.87 15.16
N THR A 240 14.31 -41.17 14.87
CA THR A 240 13.88 -42.22 15.80
C THR A 240 14.89 -42.41 16.92
N SER A 241 14.47 -42.26 18.17
CA SER A 241 15.22 -42.68 19.35
C SER A 241 15.16 -44.20 19.52
N SER A 242 16.30 -44.83 19.77
CA SER A 242 16.40 -46.22 20.22
C SER A 242 15.84 -46.34 21.64
N ASP A 243 14.55 -46.64 21.78
CA ASP A 243 13.98 -47.41 22.88
C ASP A 243 12.46 -47.48 22.67
N GLY A 244 12.03 -48.55 22.01
CA GLY A 244 10.64 -48.77 21.67
C GLY A 244 9.79 -49.11 22.89
N GLN A 245 9.10 -48.12 23.48
CA GLN A 245 7.81 -48.29 24.17
C GLN A 245 6.96 -47.00 24.09
N PRO A 246 5.64 -47.09 23.79
CA PRO A 246 4.76 -45.93 23.76
C PRO A 246 4.32 -45.48 25.17
N LEU A 247 4.50 -44.19 25.49
CA LEU A 247 3.94 -43.54 26.67
C LEU A 247 2.42 -43.35 26.53
N LYS A 248 1.68 -43.87 27.51
CA LYS A 248 0.22 -43.73 27.64
C LYS A 248 -0.20 -42.27 27.83
N ALA A 249 -1.08 -41.77 26.98
CA ALA A 249 -1.73 -40.47 27.15
C ALA A 249 -2.63 -40.48 28.40
N ARG A 250 -2.31 -39.63 29.37
CA ARG A 250 -3.14 -39.36 30.55
C ARG A 250 -4.27 -38.42 30.14
N ALA A 251 -5.52 -38.88 30.25
CA ALA A 251 -6.70 -38.07 30.10
C ALA A 251 -6.74 -36.97 31.19
N THR A 252 -6.64 -35.71 30.79
CA THR A 252 -6.96 -34.57 31.66
C THR A 252 -8.39 -34.13 31.42
N SER A 253 -9.17 -34.32 32.49
CA SER A 253 -10.57 -33.99 32.67
C SER A 253 -10.90 -32.53 32.33
N SER A 254 -12.07 -32.38 31.68
CA SER A 254 -12.81 -31.15 31.44
C SER A 254 -12.97 -30.28 32.69
N ARG A 255 -12.60 -29.00 32.61
CA ARG A 255 -13.12 -27.95 33.49
C ARG A 255 -13.87 -26.91 32.66
N GLN A 256 -15.19 -26.93 32.81
CA GLN A 256 -16.09 -25.86 32.37
C GLN A 256 -15.74 -24.55 33.10
N PRO A 257 -15.80 -23.38 32.42
CA PRO A 257 -15.71 -22.09 33.09
C PRO A 257 -17.03 -21.74 33.81
N PRO A 258 -16.98 -21.07 34.98
CA PRO A 258 -18.18 -20.72 35.73
C PRO A 258 -18.96 -19.58 35.08
N ARG A 259 -20.29 -19.76 35.01
CA ARG A 259 -21.27 -18.75 34.59
C ARG A 259 -21.24 -17.55 35.55
N ARG A 260 -20.97 -16.35 35.04
CA ARG A 260 -21.22 -15.09 35.78
C ARG A 260 -22.71 -14.75 35.70
N ARG A 261 -23.30 -14.57 36.88
CA ARG A 261 -24.67 -14.10 37.08
C ARG A 261 -24.79 -12.62 36.71
N SER A 262 -25.90 -12.29 36.07
CA SER A 262 -26.44 -10.95 35.91
C SER A 262 -26.97 -10.44 37.25
N ASP A 263 -26.37 -9.39 37.79
CA ASP A 263 -27.00 -8.58 38.83
C ASP A 263 -27.45 -7.25 38.22
N THR A 264 -28.77 -7.16 38.07
CA THR A 264 -29.55 -5.92 38.10
C THR A 264 -29.28 -5.14 39.37
N ARG A 265 -28.97 -3.85 39.22
CA ARG A 265 -29.58 -2.72 39.95
C ARG A 265 -29.21 -1.40 39.28
#